data_AF-A0A4Q4SX88-F1
#
_entry.id   AF-A0A4Q4SX88-F1
#
_cell.length_a   1.000
_cell.length_b   1.000
_cell.length_c   1.000
_cell.angle_alpha   90.00
_cell.angle_beta   90.00
_cell.angle_gamma   90.00
#
_symmetry.space_group_name_H-M   'P 1'
#
loop_
_entity.id
_entity.type
_entity.pdbx_description
1 polymer ?
#
loop_
_entity_poly.entity_id
_entity_poly.type
_entity_poly.pdbx_seq_one_letter_code
_entity_poly.pdbx_strand_id
1 'polypeptide(L)'
;MDIYVVSIPNTDDQMLNGLFAALPDRRVVLLEGIDAGGATCSRDSGPEDSDDDMGTRSRKGGVTLPGLLNALDGVASQEDRILTMATNHPKNLDHALIRPDRVDLKVEFQLANRATAKEIYRSMFGQLESDIDGNVERRVDAFAAKVPDSKFSRAENMAYLLRHWHSPAAAIEHCGQWVDDLLWEKKAKKESASLG
;
A
#
# COMPACT_ATOMS: atom_id res chain seq x y z
N MET A 1 6.92 -17.31 -13.43
CA MET A 1 7.23 -15.86 -13.52
C MET A 1 7.50 -15.44 -12.09
N ASP A 2 8.72 -14.99 -11.79
CA ASP A 2 9.14 -14.76 -10.41
C ASP A 2 8.94 -13.27 -10.05
N ILE A 3 8.53 -13.03 -8.80
CA ILE A 3 8.30 -11.70 -8.25
C ILE A 3 9.45 -11.37 -7.29
N TYR A 4 10.10 -10.23 -7.50
CA TYR A 4 11.18 -9.72 -6.66
C TYR A 4 10.67 -8.52 -5.87
N VAL A 5 10.78 -8.58 -4.54
CA VAL A 5 10.35 -7.50 -3.66
C VAL A 5 11.57 -6.76 -3.15
N VAL A 6 11.58 -5.44 -3.32
CA VAL A 6 12.64 -4.55 -2.85
C VAL A 6 12.02 -3.51 -1.94
N SER A 7 12.49 -3.46 -0.70
CA SER A 7 12.06 -2.46 0.29
C SER A 7 12.98 -1.25 0.23
N ILE A 8 12.48 -0.13 -0.29
CA ILE A 8 13.24 1.11 -0.43
C ILE A 8 13.80 1.66 0.90
N PRO A 9 13.08 1.63 2.04
CA PRO A 9 13.63 2.11 3.31
C PRO A 9 14.94 1.44 3.74
N ASN A 10 15.17 0.19 3.33
CA ASN A 10 16.30 -0.63 3.77
C ASN A 10 17.37 -0.82 2.67
N THR A 11 17.34 0.01 1.62
CA THR A 11 18.18 -0.13 0.43
C THR A 11 18.90 1.19 0.14
N ASP A 12 20.08 1.12 -0.48
CA ASP A 12 20.81 2.29 -1.01
C ASP A 12 20.91 2.26 -2.54
N ASP A 13 21.41 3.35 -3.14
CA ASP A 13 21.53 3.48 -4.60
C ASP A 13 22.43 2.41 -5.24
N GLN A 14 23.47 1.95 -4.54
CA GLN A 14 24.41 0.95 -5.08
C GLN A 14 23.78 -0.44 -5.09
N MET A 15 23.13 -0.83 -3.99
CA MET A 15 22.38 -2.08 -3.89
C MET A 15 21.23 -2.11 -4.89
N LEU A 16 20.49 -1.01 -5.06
CA LEU A 16 19.41 -0.93 -6.02
C LEU A 16 19.89 -1.19 -7.45
N ASN A 17 20.96 -0.49 -7.86
CA ASN A 17 21.53 -0.68 -9.20
C ASN A 17 22.11 -2.08 -9.39
N GLY A 18 22.78 -2.63 -8.36
CA GLY A 18 23.29 -3.99 -8.39
C GLY A 18 22.19 -5.04 -8.52
N LEU A 19 21.07 -4.85 -7.82
CA LEU A 19 19.89 -5.70 -7.94
C LEU A 19 19.33 -5.66 -9.36
N PHE A 20 19.09 -4.47 -9.92
CA PHE A 20 18.60 -4.35 -11.29
C PHE A 20 19.54 -4.93 -12.33
N ALA A 21 20.85 -4.87 -12.12
CA ALA A 21 21.84 -5.46 -13.02
C ALA A 21 21.88 -7.00 -12.94
N ALA A 22 21.58 -7.57 -11.78
CA ALA A 22 21.58 -9.02 -11.55
C ALA A 22 20.22 -9.68 -11.87
N LEU A 23 19.16 -8.90 -12.07
CA LEU A 23 17.82 -9.43 -12.33
C LEU A 23 17.72 -10.05 -13.73
N PRO A 24 17.24 -11.30 -13.85
CA PRO A 24 16.95 -11.91 -15.14
C PRO A 24 15.84 -11.19 -15.90
N ASP A 25 15.76 -11.42 -17.21
CA ASP A 25 14.66 -10.96 -18.05
C ASP A 25 13.32 -11.64 -17.64
N ARG A 26 12.19 -11.03 -18.03
CA ARG A 26 10.83 -11.56 -17.82
C ARG A 26 10.46 -11.74 -16.36
N ARG A 27 10.66 -10.69 -15.57
CA ARG A 27 10.39 -10.64 -14.13
C ARG A 27 9.47 -9.49 -13.74
N VAL A 28 8.79 -9.69 -12.61
CA VAL A 28 8.05 -8.63 -11.93
C VAL A 28 8.89 -8.13 -10.76
N VAL A 29 9.09 -6.81 -10.69
CA VAL A 29 9.77 -6.14 -9.57
C VAL A 29 8.75 -5.31 -8.82
N LEU A 30 8.67 -5.48 -7.51
CA LEU A 30 7.85 -4.69 -6.61
C LEU A 30 8.76 -3.81 -5.73
N LEU A 31 8.64 -2.50 -5.86
CA LEU A 31 9.29 -1.53 -4.98
C LEU A 31 8.30 -1.10 -3.89
N GLU A 32 8.59 -1.42 -2.65
CA GLU A 32 7.75 -1.07 -1.50
C GLU A 32 8.26 0.18 -0.78
N GLY A 33 7.32 1.05 -0.39
CA GLY A 33 7.62 2.22 0.45
C GLY A 33 8.47 3.25 -0.28
N ILE A 34 8.16 3.52 -1.56
CA ILE A 34 8.90 4.50 -2.37
C ILE A 34 8.83 5.94 -1.79
N ASP A 35 7.90 6.21 -0.88
CA ASP A 35 7.78 7.46 -0.11
C ASP A 35 8.71 7.55 1.11
N ALA A 36 9.29 6.44 1.57
CA ALA A 36 10.22 6.42 2.70
C ALA A 36 11.68 6.71 2.27
N GLY A 37 12.01 6.48 1.00
CA GLY A 37 13.27 6.89 0.42
C GLY A 37 13.30 8.40 0.16
N GLY A 38 14.47 8.96 -0.16
CA GLY A 38 14.63 10.37 -0.57
C GLY A 38 13.93 10.74 -1.89
N ALA A 39 12.93 9.95 -2.32
CA ALA A 39 12.07 10.14 -3.48
C ALA A 39 10.85 11.05 -3.20
N THR A 40 10.75 11.58 -1.98
CA THR A 40 9.79 12.64 -1.63
C THR A 40 10.27 14.00 -2.11
N CYS A 41 9.34 14.91 -2.39
CA CYS A 41 9.59 16.28 -2.85
C CYS A 41 10.46 17.09 -1.86
N SER A 42 11.77 16.88 -1.88
CA SER A 42 12.74 17.83 -1.34
C SER A 42 13.12 18.83 -2.44
N ARG A 43 12.12 19.53 -2.96
CA ARG A 43 12.27 20.62 -3.94
C ARG A 43 11.51 21.85 -3.44
N ASP A 44 11.97 22.37 -2.31
CA ASP A 44 11.72 23.74 -1.82
C ASP A 44 12.64 23.97 -0.61
N SER A 45 13.40 25.06 -0.42
CA SER A 45 13.89 26.13 -1.30
C SER A 45 14.83 27.07 -0.50
N GLY A 46 15.88 27.60 -1.14
CA GLY A 46 16.55 28.85 -0.73
C GLY A 46 18.10 28.85 -0.79
N PRO A 47 18.75 29.84 -1.44
CA PRO A 47 20.19 30.09 -1.33
C PRO A 47 20.43 30.81 0.01
N GLU A 48 20.80 30.07 1.04
CA GLU A 48 21.34 30.68 2.25
C GLU A 48 22.85 30.80 2.06
N ASP A 49 23.27 32.00 1.66
CA ASP A 49 24.60 32.52 1.95
C ASP A 49 24.81 32.46 3.46
N SER A 50 25.55 31.45 3.92
CA SER A 50 26.24 31.43 5.21
C SER A 50 27.37 30.41 5.08
N ASP A 51 28.59 30.92 4.90
CA ASP A 51 29.80 30.20 5.26
C ASP A 51 29.68 29.66 6.70
N ASP A 52 30.38 28.55 6.95
CA ASP A 52 30.53 27.83 8.22
C ASP A 52 29.49 26.71 8.53
N ASP A 53 29.73 25.50 8.01
CA ASP A 53 30.05 24.33 8.87
C ASP A 53 30.40 23.09 8.02
N MET A 54 31.66 22.71 8.10
CA MET A 54 32.25 21.51 7.50
C MET A 54 31.85 20.30 8.37
N GLY A 55 30.57 19.95 8.30
CA GLY A 55 29.95 18.92 9.12
C GLY A 55 29.05 18.02 8.28
N THR A 56 29.67 17.17 7.49
CA THR A 56 29.08 16.06 6.71
C THR A 56 28.02 15.32 7.53
N ARG A 57 26.77 15.80 7.52
CA ARG A 57 25.60 14.98 7.86
C ARG A 57 25.44 14.01 6.71
N SER A 58 26.27 12.97 6.74
CA SER A 58 26.07 11.73 6.02
C SER A 58 24.61 11.34 6.23
N ARG A 59 23.75 11.66 5.25
CA ARG A 59 22.44 11.04 5.12
C ARG A 59 22.74 9.56 4.91
N LYS A 60 22.77 8.81 6.00
CA LYS A 60 23.15 7.38 6.01
C LYS A 60 22.24 6.64 5.03
N GLY A 61 22.80 6.23 3.89
CA GLY A 61 22.52 4.98 3.17
C GLY A 61 21.08 4.70 2.72
N GLY A 62 20.28 5.72 2.38
CA GLY A 62 18.96 5.51 1.77
C GLY A 62 18.96 5.77 0.27
N VAL A 63 18.05 5.12 -0.46
CA VAL A 63 17.82 5.43 -1.88
C VAL A 63 17.48 6.91 -2.06
N THR A 64 18.19 7.59 -2.96
CA THR A 64 17.94 9.00 -3.32
C THR A 64 16.96 9.09 -4.50
N LEU A 65 16.26 10.23 -4.66
CA LEU A 65 15.42 10.43 -5.84
C LEU A 65 16.21 10.23 -7.14
N PRO A 66 17.38 10.88 -7.37
CA PRO A 66 18.15 10.64 -8.58
C PRO A 66 18.61 9.20 -8.73
N GLY A 67 19.00 8.53 -7.64
CA GLY A 67 19.38 7.12 -7.65
C GLY A 67 18.24 6.22 -8.10
N LEU A 68 17.02 6.44 -7.59
CA LEU A 68 15.83 5.73 -8.03
C LEU A 68 15.52 6.02 -9.51
N LEU A 69 15.56 7.28 -9.94
CA LEU A 69 15.30 7.64 -11.34
C LEU A 69 16.31 7.01 -12.30
N ASN A 70 17.58 6.97 -11.93
CA ASN A 70 18.63 6.34 -12.72
C ASN A 70 18.45 4.81 -12.78
N ALA A 71 18.00 4.20 -11.68
CA ALA A 71 17.67 2.78 -11.67
C ALA A 71 16.54 2.49 -12.66
N LEU A 72 15.47 3.32 -12.65
CA LEU A 72 14.31 3.19 -13.53
C LEU A 72 14.62 3.41 -15.01
N ASP A 73 15.26 4.53 -15.35
CA ASP A 73 15.54 4.91 -16.74
C ASP A 73 16.74 4.15 -17.33
N GLY A 74 17.63 3.67 -16.47
CA GLY A 74 18.86 2.99 -16.85
C GLY A 74 18.72 1.47 -16.80
N VAL A 75 19.28 0.87 -15.76
CA VAL A 75 19.46 -0.60 -15.68
C VAL A 75 18.13 -1.35 -15.64
N ALA A 76 17.08 -0.79 -15.02
CA ALA A 76 15.75 -1.39 -15.01
C ALA A 76 15.01 -1.30 -16.35
N SER A 77 15.42 -0.40 -17.25
CA SER A 77 14.82 -0.17 -18.57
C SER A 77 15.17 -1.24 -19.61
N GLN A 78 15.95 -2.27 -19.25
CA GLN A 78 16.07 -3.44 -20.15
C GLN A 78 14.67 -4.02 -20.40
N GLU A 79 14.43 -4.34 -21.67
CA GLU A 79 13.17 -4.83 -22.19
C GLU A 79 12.72 -6.10 -21.43
N ASP A 80 11.42 -6.41 -21.46
CA ASP A 80 10.81 -7.58 -20.80
C ASP A 80 10.70 -7.56 -19.25
N ARG A 81 10.57 -6.39 -18.59
CA ARG A 81 10.26 -6.34 -17.14
C ARG A 81 9.01 -5.55 -16.80
N ILE A 82 8.30 -6.02 -15.77
CA ILE A 82 7.16 -5.31 -15.17
C ILE A 82 7.61 -4.74 -13.83
N LEU A 83 7.54 -3.42 -13.70
CA LEU A 83 7.80 -2.75 -12.43
C LEU A 83 6.48 -2.30 -11.79
N THR A 84 6.30 -2.65 -10.53
CA THR A 84 5.22 -2.14 -9.67
C THR A 84 5.83 -1.36 -8.53
N MET A 85 5.25 -0.22 -8.20
CA MET A 85 5.64 0.60 -7.06
C MET A 85 4.46 0.75 -6.11
N ALA A 86 4.70 0.61 -4.80
CA ALA A 86 3.70 0.77 -3.76
C ALA A 86 4.07 1.94 -2.83
N THR A 87 3.10 2.82 -2.56
CA THR A 87 3.25 3.95 -1.65
C THR A 87 1.98 4.18 -0.84
N ASN A 88 2.13 4.62 0.41
CA ASN A 88 1.01 5.10 1.22
C ASN A 88 0.74 6.60 1.02
N HIS A 89 1.70 7.33 0.45
CA HIS A 89 1.67 8.78 0.32
C HIS A 89 1.91 9.22 -1.13
N PRO A 90 1.00 8.91 -2.07
CA PRO A 90 1.19 9.23 -3.50
C PRO A 90 1.34 10.73 -3.77
N LYS A 91 0.80 11.59 -2.89
CA LYS A 91 0.94 13.05 -2.97
C LYS A 91 2.35 13.56 -2.69
N ASN A 92 3.17 12.77 -2.00
CA ASN A 92 4.52 13.16 -1.62
C ASN A 92 5.56 12.79 -2.70
N LEU A 93 5.16 12.05 -3.74
CA LEU A 93 6.04 11.59 -4.80
C LEU A 93 6.42 12.74 -5.74
N ASP A 94 7.70 12.81 -6.12
CA ASP A 94 8.18 13.76 -7.12
C ASP A 94 7.51 13.51 -8.48
N HIS A 95 7.06 14.57 -9.13
CA HIS A 95 6.39 14.50 -10.44
C HIS A 95 7.24 13.81 -11.50
N ALA A 96 8.58 13.93 -11.44
CA ALA A 96 9.47 13.23 -12.34
C ALA A 96 9.31 11.71 -12.23
N LEU A 97 9.10 11.16 -11.03
CA LEU A 97 8.93 9.71 -10.82
C LEU A 97 7.65 9.18 -11.47
N ILE A 98 6.55 9.94 -11.39
CA ILE A 98 5.20 9.49 -11.77
C ILE A 98 4.72 10.01 -13.13
N ARG A 99 5.61 10.59 -13.93
CA ARG A 99 5.26 11.13 -15.26
C ARG A 99 4.92 9.97 -16.24
N PRO A 100 4.11 10.22 -17.28
CA PRO A 100 3.63 9.18 -18.20
C PRO A 100 4.71 8.35 -18.90
N ASP A 101 5.93 8.87 -18.99
CA ASP A 101 7.10 8.18 -19.57
C ASP A 101 7.70 7.09 -18.65
N ARG A 102 7.40 7.12 -17.34
CA ARG A 102 7.91 6.16 -16.35
C ARG A 102 6.81 5.32 -15.70
N VAL A 103 5.58 5.84 -15.64
CA VAL A 103 4.44 5.18 -15.02
C VAL A 103 3.25 5.26 -15.97
N ASP A 104 2.94 4.12 -16.58
CA ASP A 104 1.81 3.98 -17.50
C ASP A 104 0.47 3.82 -16.78
N LEU A 105 0.47 3.11 -15.64
CA LEU A 105 -0.73 2.75 -14.90
C LEU A 105 -0.65 3.20 -13.44
N LYS A 106 -1.70 3.88 -12.98
CA LYS A 106 -1.88 4.27 -11.57
C LYS A 106 -3.15 3.64 -11.05
N VAL A 107 -3.04 2.85 -9.99
CA VAL A 107 -4.18 2.20 -9.32
C VAL A 107 -4.25 2.71 -7.89
N GLU A 108 -5.38 3.32 -7.53
CA GLU A 108 -5.64 3.75 -6.15
C GLU A 108 -6.44 2.67 -5.40
N PHE A 109 -5.91 2.25 -4.25
CA PHE A 109 -6.63 1.35 -3.34
C PHE A 109 -7.43 2.16 -2.33
N GLN A 110 -8.75 2.20 -2.54
CA GLN A 110 -9.67 2.92 -1.67
C GLN A 110 -10.15 2.06 -0.50
N LEU A 111 -10.74 2.71 0.50
CA LEU A 111 -11.46 2.04 1.57
C LEU A 111 -12.64 1.23 1.00
N ALA A 112 -12.99 0.15 1.67
CA ALA A 112 -14.05 -0.74 1.23
C ALA A 112 -15.40 -0.02 1.26
N ASN A 113 -16.05 0.02 0.11
CA ASN A 113 -17.47 0.33 -0.01
C ASN A 113 -18.30 -0.94 0.17
N ARG A 114 -19.62 -0.79 0.21
CA ARG A 114 -20.57 -1.88 0.38
C ARG A 114 -20.37 -2.99 -0.65
N ALA A 115 -20.10 -2.65 -1.91
CA ALA A 115 -19.84 -3.64 -2.95
C ALA A 115 -18.57 -4.47 -2.65
N THR A 116 -17.50 -3.81 -2.21
CA THR A 116 -16.25 -4.45 -1.80
C THR A 116 -16.47 -5.33 -0.56
N ALA A 117 -17.24 -4.86 0.43
CA ALA A 117 -17.58 -5.65 1.61
C ALA A 117 -18.33 -6.94 1.24
N LYS A 118 -19.27 -6.86 0.29
CA LYS A 118 -19.96 -8.04 -0.25
C LYS A 118 -18.99 -9.01 -0.93
N GLU A 119 -18.10 -8.49 -1.76
CA GLU A 119 -17.10 -9.30 -2.49
C GLU A 119 -16.15 -10.02 -1.54
N ILE A 120 -15.66 -9.33 -0.50
CA ILE A 120 -14.79 -9.95 0.52
C ILE A 120 -15.52 -11.08 1.25
N TYR A 121 -16.78 -10.86 1.66
CA TYR A 121 -17.57 -11.90 2.33
C TYR A 121 -17.78 -13.11 1.43
N ARG A 122 -18.17 -12.91 0.16
CA ARG A 122 -18.34 -13.98 -0.82
C ARG A 122 -17.05 -14.74 -1.07
N SER A 123 -15.93 -14.04 -1.20
CA SER A 123 -14.61 -14.65 -1.43
C SER A 123 -14.19 -15.54 -0.25
N MET A 124 -14.47 -15.11 0.99
CA MET A 124 -14.10 -15.83 2.21
C MET A 124 -15.02 -17.03 2.50
N PHE A 125 -16.34 -16.85 2.41
CA PHE A 125 -17.32 -17.84 2.87
C PHE A 125 -18.11 -18.52 1.77
N GLY A 126 -18.04 -18.04 0.53
CA GLY A 126 -18.83 -18.57 -0.59
C GLY A 126 -18.48 -20.01 -0.96
N GLN A 127 -17.31 -20.52 -0.58
CA GLN A 127 -16.95 -21.94 -0.75
C GLN A 127 -17.33 -22.81 0.45
N LEU A 128 -17.51 -22.21 1.64
CA LEU A 128 -17.82 -22.92 2.88
C LEU A 128 -19.32 -23.20 3.02
N GLU A 129 -20.14 -22.34 2.44
CA GLU A 129 -21.59 -22.47 2.45
C GLU A 129 -22.04 -23.14 1.16
N SER A 130 -22.66 -24.32 1.27
CA SER A 130 -23.50 -24.83 0.20
C SER A 130 -24.61 -23.80 -0.04
N ASP A 131 -24.76 -23.30 -1.27
CA ASP A 131 -25.80 -22.34 -1.65
C ASP A 131 -27.19 -22.99 -1.69
N ILE A 132 -27.58 -23.58 -0.56
CA ILE A 132 -28.90 -24.15 -0.34
C ILE A 132 -29.77 -22.95 0.05
N ASP A 133 -30.69 -22.57 -0.84
CA ASP A 133 -31.76 -21.57 -0.62
C ASP A 133 -31.32 -20.09 -0.53
N GLY A 134 -30.21 -19.69 -1.15
CA GLY A 134 -29.81 -18.27 -1.21
C GLY A 134 -29.40 -17.68 0.15
N ASN A 135 -29.05 -18.55 1.11
CA ASN A 135 -28.62 -18.17 2.45
C ASN A 135 -27.33 -17.32 2.40
N VAL A 136 -26.44 -17.61 1.45
CA VAL A 136 -25.17 -16.89 1.25
C VAL A 136 -25.43 -15.42 0.88
N GLU A 137 -26.29 -15.16 -0.10
CA GLU A 137 -26.60 -13.80 -0.55
C GLU A 137 -27.29 -12.96 0.54
N ARG A 138 -28.22 -13.57 1.30
CA ARG A 138 -28.83 -12.89 2.45
C ARG A 138 -27.80 -12.50 3.51
N ARG A 139 -26.83 -13.37 3.78
CA ARG A 139 -25.73 -13.14 4.73
C ARG A 139 -24.76 -12.07 4.25
N VAL A 140 -24.41 -12.10 2.98
CA VAL A 140 -23.60 -11.09 2.30
C VAL A 140 -24.24 -9.71 2.45
N ASP A 141 -25.54 -9.60 2.17
CA ASP A 141 -26.29 -8.36 2.31
C ASP A 141 -26.39 -7.89 3.76
N ALA A 142 -26.61 -8.82 4.71
CA ALA A 142 -26.67 -8.51 6.13
C ALA A 142 -25.32 -8.00 6.67
N PHE A 143 -24.21 -8.62 6.28
CA PHE A 143 -22.86 -8.15 6.63
C PHE A 143 -22.60 -6.77 6.02
N ALA A 144 -22.82 -6.61 4.72
CA ALA A 144 -22.57 -5.35 4.02
C ALA A 144 -23.48 -4.21 4.49
N ALA A 145 -24.65 -4.49 5.06
CA ALA A 145 -25.52 -3.50 5.69
C ALA A 145 -24.99 -3.03 7.06
N LYS A 146 -24.26 -3.88 7.78
CA LYS A 146 -23.67 -3.56 9.09
C LYS A 146 -22.32 -2.84 8.99
N VAL A 147 -21.60 -2.99 7.87
CA VAL A 147 -20.31 -2.32 7.65
C VAL A 147 -20.53 -0.92 7.04
N PRO A 148 -20.12 0.16 7.74
CA PRO A 148 -20.13 1.51 7.19
C PRO A 148 -19.30 1.67 5.92
N ASP A 149 -19.85 2.42 4.97
CA ASP A 149 -19.17 2.72 3.70
C ASP A 149 -17.89 3.55 3.89
N SER A 150 -16.82 3.12 3.23
CA SER A 150 -15.54 3.84 3.13
C SER A 150 -14.93 4.20 4.50
N LYS A 151 -15.12 3.34 5.51
CA LYS A 151 -14.49 3.49 6.85
C LYS A 151 -13.38 2.47 7.12
N PHE A 152 -13.45 1.32 6.45
CA PHE A 152 -12.60 0.17 6.70
C PHE A 152 -11.82 -0.20 5.43
N SER A 153 -10.58 -0.63 5.58
CA SER A 153 -9.80 -1.19 4.48
C SER A 153 -10.27 -2.61 4.15
N ARG A 154 -9.87 -3.12 2.98
CA ARG A 154 -10.12 -4.54 2.63
C ARG A 154 -9.48 -5.49 3.65
N ALA A 155 -8.28 -5.15 4.13
CA ALA A 155 -7.55 -5.95 5.12
C ALA A 155 -8.26 -5.97 6.47
N GLU A 156 -8.82 -4.86 6.93
CA GLU A 156 -9.57 -4.81 8.20
C GLU A 156 -10.83 -5.68 8.15
N ASN A 157 -11.59 -5.60 7.06
CA ASN A 157 -12.75 -6.48 6.84
C ASN A 157 -12.33 -7.95 6.77
N MET A 158 -11.27 -8.26 6.02
CA MET A 158 -10.76 -9.63 5.90
C MET A 158 -10.26 -10.18 7.24
N ALA A 159 -9.51 -9.38 8.01
CA ALA A 159 -9.02 -9.77 9.33
C ALA A 159 -10.15 -10.07 10.31
N TYR A 160 -11.25 -9.30 10.24
CA TYR A 160 -12.45 -9.60 11.01
C TYR A 160 -13.07 -10.95 10.62
N LEU A 161 -13.30 -11.17 9.32
CA LEU A 161 -13.92 -12.41 8.83
C LEU A 161 -13.06 -13.64 9.08
N LEU A 162 -11.74 -13.52 9.02
CA LEU A 162 -10.80 -14.60 9.36
C LEU A 162 -10.95 -15.08 10.81
N ARG A 163 -11.25 -14.18 11.76
CA ARG A 163 -11.52 -14.56 13.17
C ARG A 163 -12.79 -15.40 13.31
N HIS A 164 -13.68 -15.31 12.33
CA HIS A 164 -14.93 -16.03 12.26
C HIS A 164 -14.96 -17.08 11.13
N TRP A 165 -13.79 -17.54 10.66
CA TRP A 165 -13.66 -18.44 9.51
C TRP A 165 -14.59 -19.67 9.57
N HIS A 166 -14.78 -20.24 10.75
CA HIS A 166 -15.62 -21.43 10.96
C HIS A 166 -17.10 -21.14 11.21
N SER A 167 -17.49 -19.87 11.38
CA SER A 167 -18.88 -19.49 11.68
C SER A 167 -19.26 -18.16 11.00
N PRO A 168 -19.74 -18.22 9.74
CA PRO A 168 -20.17 -17.04 9.00
C PRO A 168 -21.37 -16.32 9.65
N ALA A 169 -22.21 -17.07 10.38
CA ALA A 169 -23.34 -16.51 11.12
C ALA A 169 -22.89 -15.66 12.31
N ALA A 170 -21.91 -16.13 13.08
CA ALA A 170 -21.32 -15.38 14.19
C ALA A 170 -20.63 -14.09 13.70
N ALA A 171 -20.03 -14.13 12.50
CA ALA A 171 -19.47 -12.94 11.86
C ALA A 171 -20.52 -11.85 11.60
N ILE A 172 -21.78 -12.20 11.35
CA ILE A 172 -22.83 -11.19 11.16
C ILE A 172 -23.33 -10.70 12.51
N GLU A 173 -23.52 -11.60 13.48
CA GLU A 173 -23.99 -11.28 14.82
C GLU A 173 -23.08 -10.24 15.49
N HIS A 174 -21.77 -10.50 15.52
CA HIS A 174 -20.79 -9.65 16.20
C HIS A 174 -20.26 -8.48 15.36
N CYS A 175 -20.70 -8.33 14.11
CA CYS A 175 -20.19 -7.29 13.21
C CYS A 175 -20.44 -5.87 13.75
N GLY A 176 -21.62 -5.62 14.34
CA GLY A 176 -21.96 -4.30 14.87
C GLY A 176 -21.00 -3.86 15.98
N GLN A 177 -20.75 -4.75 16.95
CA GLN A 177 -19.81 -4.49 18.04
C GLN A 177 -18.40 -4.23 17.50
N TRP A 178 -17.94 -5.05 16.55
CA TRP A 178 -16.64 -4.87 15.93
C TRP A 178 -16.49 -3.52 15.21
N VAL A 179 -17.53 -3.09 14.48
CA VAL A 179 -17.55 -1.79 13.81
C VAL A 179 -17.39 -0.67 14.83
N ASP A 180 -18.17 -0.70 15.91
CA ASP A 180 -18.17 0.34 16.93
C ASP A 180 -16.80 0.43 17.65
N ASP A 181 -16.25 -0.72 18.05
CA ASP A 181 -14.95 -0.80 18.72
C ASP A 181 -13.83 -0.23 17.85
N LEU A 182 -13.78 -0.62 16.57
CA LEU A 182 -12.70 -0.18 15.68
C LEU A 182 -12.85 1.27 15.25
N LEU A 183 -14.08 1.79 15.11
CA LEU A 183 -14.32 3.21 14.87
C LEU A 183 -13.88 4.05 16.08
N TRP A 184 -14.16 3.58 17.29
CA TRP A 184 -13.70 4.23 18.51
C TRP A 184 -12.17 4.31 18.57
N GLU A 185 -11.48 3.19 18.32
CA GLU A 185 -10.01 3.15 18.28
C GLU A 185 -9.42 4.11 17.24
N LYS A 186 -9.99 4.16 16.03
CA LYS A 186 -9.55 5.06 14.96
C LYS A 186 -9.74 6.52 15.36
N LYS A 187 -10.86 6.86 16.00
CA LYS A 187 -11.14 8.21 16.48
C LYS A 187 -10.13 8.62 17.56
N ALA A 188 -9.89 7.76 18.55
CA ALA A 188 -8.92 8.00 19.61
C ALA A 188 -7.50 8.22 19.04
N LYS A 189 -7.04 7.37 18.11
CA LYS A 189 -5.74 7.53 17.45
C LYS A 189 -5.62 8.85 16.68
N LYS A 190 -6.69 9.27 16.00
CA LYS A 190 -6.71 10.52 15.25
C LYS A 190 -6.64 11.75 16.17
N GLU A 191 -7.34 11.71 17.29
CA GLU A 191 -7.30 12.76 18.31
C GLU A 191 -5.91 12.88 18.93
N SER A 192 -5.29 11.75 19.31
CA SER A 192 -3.91 11.73 19.81
C SER A 192 -2.88 12.26 18.80
N ALA A 193 -3.05 11.94 17.51
CA ALA A 193 -2.15 12.40 16.44
C ALA A 193 -2.32 13.89 16.08
N SER A 194 -3.41 14.54 16.51
CA SER A 194 -3.65 15.97 16.27
C SER A 194 -3.15 16.88 17.40
N LEU A 195 -2.80 16.31 18.54
CA LEU A 195 -2.36 17.01 19.76
C LEU A 195 -0.84 17.02 19.94
N GLY A 196 -0.09 16.30 19.11
CA GLY A 196 1.38 16.25 19.11
C GLY A 196 1.93 16.75 17.78
#